data_AF-A0A957SKS9-F1
#
_entry.id   AF-A0A957SKS9-F1
#
_cell.length_a   1.000
_cell.length_b   1.000
_cell.length_c   1.000
_cell.angle_alpha   90.00
_cell.angle_beta   90.00
_cell.angle_gamma   90.00
#
_symmetry.space_group_name_H-M   'P 1'
#
loop_
_entity.id
_entity.type
_entity.pdbx_description
1 polymer ?
#
loop_
_entity_poly.entity_id
_entity_poly.type
_entity_poly.pdbx_seq_one_letter_code
_entity_poly.pdbx_strand_id
1 'polypeptide(L)'
;AEIANATDETGIVRIDIDSTPDQNPDNDCNPKNDVIDEDGKNNPCTQDEDDHDFEVLQAPSMSLGNRVWLDDGFGGGGLDNGLIDANERGIAGVLLNLLDANGAPILDGNGAPRTTTTLDQGYFLFDELSPGEYIICVDESNFAAGGPLEGLNSSGPTETNPNDNVDLNDNGLNNATPEINGICSNAITLVYFEEPINEPDSGLLGSGGATDDNSNITLDFGFVAGPLGLEESEEPDSSFNFKFFMPFLSQE
;
A
#
# COMPACT_ATOMS: atom_id res chain seq x y z
N ALA A 1 -26.62 35.33 27.39
CA ALA A 1 -27.51 36.15 26.54
C ALA A 1 -28.77 35.35 26.27
N GLU A 2 -29.72 35.49 27.18
CA GLU A 2 -30.97 34.75 27.23
C GLU A 2 -31.78 34.86 25.92
N ILE A 3 -31.94 33.75 25.19
CA ILE A 3 -32.87 33.67 24.06
C ILE A 3 -34.25 33.35 24.64
N ALA A 4 -35.03 34.38 24.95
CA ALA A 4 -36.38 34.21 25.52
C ALA A 4 -37.37 33.51 24.55
N ASN A 5 -37.01 33.40 23.27
CA ASN A 5 -37.81 32.78 22.22
C ASN A 5 -37.01 32.57 20.93
N ALA A 6 -37.04 31.35 20.39
CA ALA A 6 -36.61 31.05 19.02
C ALA A 6 -37.84 30.81 18.14
N THR A 7 -37.77 31.17 16.85
CA THR A 7 -38.81 30.81 15.86
C THR A 7 -38.20 30.01 14.74
N ASP A 8 -38.88 28.97 14.26
CA ASP A 8 -38.43 28.24 13.07
C ASP A 8 -38.62 29.04 11.78
N GLU A 9 -38.18 28.47 10.66
CA GLU A 9 -38.26 29.05 9.32
C GLU A 9 -39.69 29.40 8.87
N THR A 10 -40.71 28.90 9.58
CA THR A 10 -42.13 29.22 9.33
C THR A 10 -42.69 30.24 10.32
N GLY A 11 -41.87 30.75 11.23
CA GLY A 11 -42.23 31.72 12.26
C GLY A 11 -42.92 31.09 13.48
N ILE A 12 -42.91 29.77 13.62
CA ILE A 12 -43.48 29.09 14.80
C ILE A 12 -42.47 29.15 15.93
N VAL A 13 -42.92 29.60 17.11
CA VAL A 13 -42.10 29.64 18.31
C VAL A 13 -41.69 28.21 18.67
N ARG A 14 -40.38 27.99 18.74
CA ARG A 14 -39.77 26.76 19.24
C ARG A 14 -39.51 26.94 20.73
N ILE A 15 -39.79 25.89 21.49
CA ILE A 15 -39.34 25.81 22.88
C ILE A 15 -37.83 25.67 22.78
N ASP A 16 -37.13 26.66 23.31
CA ASP A 16 -35.71 26.51 23.59
C ASP A 16 -35.58 25.39 24.64
N ILE A 17 -34.88 24.32 24.25
CA ILE A 17 -34.73 23.11 25.04
C ILE A 17 -33.37 23.06 25.72
N ASP A 18 -32.43 23.93 25.34
CA ASP A 18 -31.02 23.92 25.72
C ASP A 18 -30.64 25.03 26.72
N SER A 19 -31.53 25.99 26.97
CA SER A 19 -31.39 26.95 28.08
C SER A 19 -32.55 26.87 29.07
N THR A 20 -32.30 27.24 30.33
CA THR A 20 -33.35 27.43 31.34
C THR A 20 -33.54 28.93 31.55
N PRO A 21 -34.51 29.58 30.89
CA PRO A 21 -34.60 31.04 30.90
C PRO A 21 -34.85 31.55 32.31
N ASP A 22 -33.99 32.46 32.78
CA ASP A 22 -34.22 33.16 34.03
C ASP A 22 -34.18 34.69 33.86
N GLN A 23 -34.47 35.42 34.95
CA GLN A 23 -34.61 36.88 34.92
C GLN A 23 -33.37 37.62 35.42
N ASN A 24 -32.27 36.91 35.68
CA ASN A 24 -31.10 37.43 36.34
C ASN A 24 -29.89 37.47 35.38
N PRO A 25 -29.70 38.54 34.61
CA PRO A 25 -28.59 38.63 33.63
C PRO A 25 -27.19 38.61 34.25
N ASP A 26 -27.07 38.60 35.58
CA ASP A 26 -25.81 38.58 36.32
C ASP A 26 -25.40 37.16 36.77
N ASN A 27 -26.20 36.11 36.50
CA ASN A 27 -25.82 34.72 36.76
C ASN A 27 -25.42 33.92 35.51
N ASP A 28 -25.45 34.55 34.33
CA ASP A 28 -24.81 34.05 33.11
C ASP A 28 -23.29 33.94 33.38
N CYS A 29 -22.83 32.73 33.74
CA CYS A 29 -21.42 32.46 33.92
C CYS A 29 -20.64 32.71 32.61
N ASN A 30 -19.36 33.11 32.70
CA ASN A 30 -18.50 33.23 31.52
C ASN A 30 -18.48 31.88 30.78
N PRO A 31 -18.62 31.87 29.44
CA PRO A 31 -18.48 30.65 28.64
C PRO A 31 -17.18 29.95 29.02
N LYS A 32 -17.27 28.67 29.41
CA LYS A 32 -16.10 27.82 29.61
C LYS A 32 -15.80 27.12 28.29
N ASN A 33 -14.53 26.75 28.12
CA ASN A 33 -14.07 25.89 27.04
C ASN A 33 -13.70 24.57 27.70
N ASP A 34 -14.40 23.48 27.38
CA ASP A 34 -14.42 22.25 28.19
C ASP A 34 -14.16 20.98 27.37
N VAL A 35 -14.41 19.84 28.02
CA VAL A 35 -13.69 18.57 27.97
C VAL A 35 -14.68 17.46 27.63
N ILE A 36 -14.23 16.50 26.83
CA ILE A 36 -14.95 15.44 26.09
C ILE A 36 -15.90 14.47 26.83
N ASP A 37 -16.08 14.52 28.16
CA ASP A 37 -16.78 13.45 28.90
C ASP A 37 -17.66 13.90 30.08
N GLU A 38 -18.33 15.04 29.96
CA GLU A 38 -19.25 15.51 31.00
C GLU A 38 -20.59 14.74 31.05
N ASP A 39 -21.27 14.82 32.20
CA ASP A 39 -22.35 13.92 32.61
C ASP A 39 -23.76 14.39 32.23
N GLY A 40 -23.88 15.36 31.32
CA GLY A 40 -25.13 15.86 30.74
C GLY A 40 -26.15 16.30 31.80
N LYS A 41 -25.76 17.18 32.73
CA LYS A 41 -26.62 17.65 33.83
C LYS A 41 -26.76 19.17 33.86
N ASN A 42 -27.99 19.58 34.17
CA ASN A 42 -28.52 20.92 33.95
C ASN A 42 -27.99 22.04 34.88
N ASN A 43 -26.68 22.26 34.98
CA ASN A 43 -26.15 23.39 35.77
C ASN A 43 -25.15 24.26 35.00
N PRO A 44 -25.60 25.33 34.32
CA PRO A 44 -24.80 26.13 33.37
C PRO A 44 -23.59 26.85 33.99
N CYS A 45 -23.45 26.89 35.32
CA CYS A 45 -22.27 27.47 35.98
C CYS A 45 -21.21 26.44 36.40
N THR A 46 -21.55 25.15 36.43
CA THR A 46 -20.65 24.06 36.84
C THR A 46 -20.59 22.89 35.87
N GLN A 47 -21.47 22.83 34.88
CA GLN A 47 -21.69 21.74 33.93
C GLN A 47 -22.18 22.38 32.61
N ASP A 48 -21.67 21.92 31.47
CA ASP A 48 -22.10 22.43 30.15
C ASP A 48 -23.51 21.93 29.78
N GLU A 49 -24.15 22.65 28.86
CA GLU A 49 -25.48 22.37 28.32
C GLU A 49 -25.46 22.39 26.77
N ASP A 50 -24.41 21.91 26.11
CA ASP A 50 -24.38 21.88 24.62
C ASP A 50 -23.43 20.85 23.97
N ASP A 51 -23.99 19.74 23.47
CA ASP A 51 -23.38 18.88 22.44
C ASP A 51 -23.66 19.36 21.00
N HIS A 52 -23.67 20.69 20.80
CA HIS A 52 -23.90 21.30 19.48
C HIS A 52 -22.60 21.81 18.83
N ASP A 53 -21.49 21.07 18.97
CA ASP A 53 -20.34 21.21 18.10
C ASP A 53 -20.40 20.21 16.93
N PHE A 54 -19.60 20.47 15.90
CA PHE A 54 -19.48 19.55 14.77
C PHE A 54 -18.40 18.53 15.12
N GLU A 55 -18.74 17.25 15.25
CA GLU A 55 -17.71 16.21 15.27
C GLU A 55 -16.91 16.23 13.95
N VAL A 56 -15.60 16.37 14.09
CA VAL A 56 -14.69 15.90 13.05
C VAL A 56 -14.59 14.39 13.23
N LEU A 57 -15.46 13.65 12.55
CA LEU A 57 -15.25 12.22 12.31
C LEU A 57 -14.00 12.09 11.44
N GLN A 58 -12.85 11.86 12.07
CA GLN A 58 -11.64 11.47 11.36
C GLN A 58 -11.82 10.01 10.97
N ALA A 59 -12.20 9.79 9.71
CA ALA A 59 -12.17 8.46 9.14
C ALA A 59 -10.74 7.89 9.29
N PRO A 60 -10.58 6.67 9.81
CA PRO A 60 -9.26 6.08 9.93
C PRO A 60 -8.62 5.97 8.54
N SER A 61 -7.33 6.23 8.44
CA SER A 61 -6.59 5.99 7.20
C SER A 61 -6.37 4.50 7.00
N MET A 62 -6.30 4.08 5.75
CA MET A 62 -5.88 2.74 5.37
C MET A 62 -4.50 2.76 4.70
N SER A 63 -3.82 1.61 4.69
CA SER A 63 -2.56 1.45 3.99
C SER A 63 -2.46 0.11 3.25
N LEU A 64 -1.67 0.10 2.19
CA LEU A 64 -1.42 -1.06 1.34
C LEU A 64 0.07 -1.16 1.01
N GLY A 65 0.67 -2.30 1.34
CA GLY A 65 2.07 -2.64 1.08
C GLY A 65 2.16 -4.05 0.50
N ASN A 66 3.35 -4.57 0.22
CA ASN A 66 4.38 -4.72 1.24
C ASN A 66 5.81 -4.77 0.66
N ARG A 67 6.20 -5.79 -0.11
CA ARG A 67 7.60 -6.01 -0.48
C ARG A 67 7.81 -6.41 -1.94
N VAL A 68 8.94 -5.96 -2.50
CA VAL A 68 9.49 -6.44 -3.77
C VAL A 68 10.76 -7.24 -3.51
N TRP A 69 10.86 -8.46 -4.03
CA TRP A 69 12.02 -9.33 -3.79
C TRP A 69 12.51 -10.05 -5.04
N LEU A 70 13.73 -10.59 -4.94
CA LEU A 70 14.29 -11.49 -5.93
C LEU A 70 14.03 -12.94 -5.50
N ASP A 71 13.17 -13.63 -6.23
CA ASP A 71 12.86 -15.05 -6.12
C ASP A 71 13.97 -15.86 -6.84
N ASP A 72 15.14 -15.95 -6.21
CA ASP A 72 16.31 -16.66 -6.72
C ASP A 72 16.65 -17.95 -5.94
N GLY A 73 15.81 -18.34 -4.99
CA GLY A 73 16.00 -19.48 -4.08
C GLY A 73 17.17 -19.30 -3.11
N PHE A 74 17.71 -18.09 -2.96
CA PHE A 74 18.87 -17.87 -2.09
C PHE A 74 18.57 -18.21 -0.63
N GLY A 75 19.49 -18.96 -0.01
CA GLY A 75 19.29 -19.48 1.34
C GLY A 75 18.60 -20.84 1.41
N GLY A 76 18.34 -21.48 0.26
CA GLY A 76 17.80 -22.84 0.18
C GLY A 76 16.30 -22.92 -0.10
N GLY A 77 15.72 -21.83 -0.59
CA GLY A 77 14.35 -21.76 -1.11
C GLY A 77 14.17 -22.46 -2.46
N GLY A 78 12.93 -22.48 -2.93
CA GLY A 78 12.64 -22.76 -4.33
C GLY A 78 13.05 -21.59 -5.21
N LEU A 79 13.47 -21.86 -6.44
CA LEU A 79 13.64 -20.83 -7.46
C LEU A 79 12.33 -20.70 -8.22
N ASP A 80 11.87 -19.47 -8.44
CA ASP A 80 10.67 -19.17 -9.24
C ASP A 80 9.44 -19.93 -8.70
N ASN A 81 9.27 -19.87 -7.37
CA ASN A 81 8.15 -20.52 -6.69
C ASN A 81 7.10 -19.54 -6.19
N GLY A 82 7.34 -18.23 -6.37
CA GLY A 82 6.41 -17.16 -6.06
C GLY A 82 6.18 -17.02 -4.57
N LEU A 83 7.12 -17.49 -3.75
CA LEU A 83 7.11 -17.37 -2.30
C LEU A 83 8.38 -16.64 -1.85
N ILE A 84 8.27 -15.83 -0.82
CA ILE A 84 9.46 -15.28 -0.15
C ILE A 84 10.08 -16.39 0.70
N ASP A 85 11.20 -16.94 0.23
CA ASP A 85 11.91 -18.00 0.93
C ASP A 85 13.15 -17.50 1.67
N ALA A 86 13.42 -18.13 2.82
CA ALA A 86 14.70 -18.09 3.53
C ALA A 86 15.38 -16.69 3.58
N ASN A 87 16.43 -16.48 2.79
CA ASN A 87 17.23 -15.25 2.77
C ASN A 87 17.13 -14.52 1.42
N GLU A 88 16.05 -14.76 0.68
CA GLU A 88 15.80 -14.04 -0.56
C GLU A 88 15.75 -12.54 -0.31
N ARG A 89 16.51 -11.84 -1.13
CA ARG A 89 16.80 -10.43 -0.90
C ARG A 89 15.68 -9.57 -1.46
N GLY A 90 15.36 -8.51 -0.74
CA GLY A 90 14.52 -7.45 -1.28
C GLY A 90 15.23 -6.64 -2.36
N ILE A 91 14.45 -5.99 -3.22
CA ILE A 91 14.93 -5.11 -4.28
C ILE A 91 14.53 -3.67 -3.95
N ALA A 92 15.50 -2.86 -3.54
CA ALA A 92 15.32 -1.42 -3.27
C ALA A 92 15.30 -0.60 -4.57
N GLY A 93 14.67 0.57 -4.54
CA GLY A 93 14.66 1.52 -5.65
C GLY A 93 13.63 1.22 -6.75
N VAL A 94 12.70 0.29 -6.53
CA VAL A 94 11.63 -0.07 -7.48
C VAL A 94 10.51 0.94 -7.38
N LEU A 95 10.17 1.61 -8.49
CA LEU A 95 9.06 2.55 -8.59
C LEU A 95 7.72 1.81 -8.72
N LEU A 96 6.74 2.15 -7.89
CA LEU A 96 5.38 1.61 -7.98
C LEU A 96 4.35 2.73 -8.13
N ASN A 97 3.27 2.44 -8.83
CA ASN A 97 2.11 3.31 -9.07
C ASN A 97 0.87 2.74 -8.38
N LEU A 98 0.03 3.62 -7.82
CA LEU A 98 -1.27 3.27 -7.25
C LEU A 98 -2.40 3.64 -8.22
N LEU A 99 -3.25 2.67 -8.53
CA LEU A 99 -4.36 2.77 -9.46
C LEU A 99 -5.68 2.41 -8.77
N ASP A 100 -6.79 2.90 -9.31
CA ASP A 100 -8.14 2.46 -8.94
C ASP A 100 -8.51 1.12 -9.60
N ALA A 101 -9.66 0.54 -9.23
CA ALA A 101 -10.18 -0.69 -9.82
C ALA A 101 -10.37 -0.67 -11.37
N ASN A 102 -10.42 0.51 -11.99
CA ASN A 102 -10.54 0.64 -13.44
C ASN A 102 -9.17 0.77 -14.13
N GLY A 103 -8.08 0.76 -13.36
CA GLY A 103 -6.73 0.97 -13.85
C GLY A 103 -6.39 2.44 -14.14
N ALA A 104 -7.15 3.39 -13.58
CA ALA A 104 -6.79 4.81 -13.66
C ALA A 104 -5.85 5.18 -12.50
N PRO A 105 -4.84 6.04 -12.71
CA PRO A 105 -3.94 6.46 -11.65
C PRO A 105 -4.70 7.26 -10.59
N ILE A 106 -4.48 6.91 -9.32
CA ILE A 106 -4.96 7.72 -8.20
C ILE A 106 -4.03 8.91 -8.05
N LEU A 107 -4.59 10.11 -7.93
CA LEU A 107 -3.83 11.35 -7.86
C LEU A 107 -3.63 11.84 -6.42
N ASP A 108 -2.49 12.48 -6.16
CA ASP A 108 -2.22 13.18 -4.91
C ASP A 108 -2.96 14.53 -4.84
N GLY A 109 -2.81 15.25 -3.72
CA GLY A 109 -3.41 16.57 -3.53
C GLY A 109 -2.97 17.66 -4.54
N ASN A 110 -1.92 17.40 -5.33
CA ASN A 110 -1.43 18.28 -6.38
C ASN A 110 -1.88 17.85 -7.79
N GLY A 111 -2.62 16.73 -7.90
CA GLY A 111 -3.07 16.17 -9.17
C GLY A 111 -2.01 15.34 -9.91
N ALA A 112 -0.93 14.93 -9.24
CA ALA A 112 0.06 14.01 -9.80
C ALA A 112 -0.27 12.55 -9.42
N PRO A 113 0.04 11.54 -10.26
CA PRO A 113 -0.13 10.14 -9.88
C PRO A 113 0.59 9.81 -8.57
N ARG A 114 -0.09 9.09 -7.68
CA ARG A 114 0.48 8.57 -6.44
C ARG A 114 1.45 7.45 -6.78
N THR A 115 2.70 7.65 -6.38
CA THR A 115 3.79 6.69 -6.56
C THR A 115 4.54 6.50 -5.25
N THR A 116 5.21 5.37 -5.13
CA THR A 116 6.16 5.10 -4.04
C THR A 116 7.39 4.40 -4.61
N THR A 117 8.46 4.31 -3.83
CA THR A 117 9.68 3.60 -4.24
C THR A 117 10.11 2.69 -3.12
N THR A 118 10.45 1.44 -3.44
CA THR A 118 10.88 0.49 -2.42
C THR A 118 12.12 0.98 -1.69
N LEU A 119 12.08 0.86 -0.37
CA LEU A 119 13.20 1.15 0.53
C LEU A 119 14.16 -0.04 0.60
N ASP A 120 15.12 0.05 1.52
CA ASP A 120 16.01 -1.07 1.83
C ASP A 120 15.21 -2.34 2.15
N GLN A 121 15.71 -3.48 1.68
CA GLN A 121 15.01 -4.78 1.75
C GLN A 121 13.70 -4.85 0.96
N GLY A 122 13.43 -3.89 0.07
CA GLY A 122 12.37 -4.00 -0.93
C GLY A 122 10.99 -3.58 -0.45
N TYR A 123 10.86 -3.05 0.76
CA TYR A 123 9.56 -2.68 1.31
C TYR A 123 9.01 -1.39 0.69
N PHE A 124 7.71 -1.34 0.46
CA PHE A 124 6.96 -0.15 0.04
C PHE A 124 5.65 -0.02 0.81
N LEU A 125 5.09 1.18 0.80
CA LEU A 125 3.80 1.46 1.42
C LEU A 125 3.09 2.58 0.66
N PHE A 126 1.80 2.41 0.41
CA PHE A 126 0.86 3.49 0.14
C PHE A 126 -0.01 3.70 1.38
N ASP A 127 -0.03 4.91 1.90
CA ASP A 127 -0.75 5.32 3.10
C ASP A 127 -1.87 6.33 2.76
N GLU A 128 -2.58 6.82 3.78
CA GLU A 128 -3.67 7.80 3.61
C GLU A 128 -4.73 7.34 2.59
N LEU A 129 -4.99 6.04 2.52
CA LEU A 129 -6.00 5.46 1.64
C LEU A 129 -7.37 5.48 2.31
N SER A 130 -8.41 5.59 1.48
CA SER A 130 -9.79 5.31 1.88
C SER A 130 -10.14 3.84 1.58
N PRO A 131 -11.20 3.28 2.16
CA PRO A 131 -11.72 1.99 1.71
C PRO A 131 -12.05 2.02 0.22
N GLY A 132 -11.78 0.93 -0.47
CA GLY A 132 -11.95 0.85 -1.92
C GLY A 132 -11.13 -0.26 -2.54
N GLU A 133 -11.22 -0.38 -3.86
CA GLU A 133 -10.46 -1.34 -4.64
C GLU A 133 -9.27 -0.67 -5.30
N TYR A 134 -8.09 -1.26 -5.12
CA TYR A 134 -6.82 -0.72 -5.55
C TYR A 134 -6.04 -1.73 -6.39
N ILE A 135 -5.26 -1.21 -7.34
CA ILE A 135 -4.27 -1.98 -8.10
C ILE A 135 -2.92 -1.31 -7.87
N ILE A 136 -1.89 -2.11 -7.58
CA ILE A 136 -0.51 -1.63 -7.55
C ILE A 136 0.21 -2.15 -8.79
N CYS A 137 0.90 -1.25 -9.49
CA CYS A 137 1.71 -1.58 -10.64
C CYS A 137 3.17 -1.20 -10.39
N VAL A 138 4.06 -2.17 -10.55
CA VAL A 138 5.49 -1.95 -10.75
C VAL A 138 5.68 -1.29 -12.11
N ASP A 139 6.23 -0.08 -12.10
CA ASP A 139 6.36 0.78 -13.28
C ASP A 139 7.27 0.14 -14.36
N GLU A 140 6.92 0.30 -15.63
CA GLU A 140 7.68 -0.27 -16.75
C GLU A 140 9.13 0.25 -16.82
N SER A 141 9.37 1.47 -16.32
CA SER A 141 10.71 2.05 -16.30
C SER A 141 11.70 1.26 -15.44
N ASN A 142 11.22 0.45 -14.49
CA ASN A 142 12.08 -0.40 -13.67
C ASN A 142 12.79 -1.49 -14.48
N PHE A 143 12.23 -1.89 -15.61
CA PHE A 143 12.74 -2.97 -16.47
C PHE A 143 13.66 -2.45 -17.59
N ALA A 144 13.75 -1.13 -17.75
CA ALA A 144 14.66 -0.51 -18.71
C ALA A 144 16.14 -0.72 -18.31
N ALA A 145 17.04 -0.54 -19.26
CA ALA A 145 18.48 -0.72 -19.03
C ALA A 145 18.99 0.17 -17.87
N GLY A 146 19.65 -0.44 -16.88
CA GLY A 146 20.11 0.21 -15.65
C GLY A 146 19.04 0.38 -14.57
N GLY A 147 17.80 -0.06 -14.81
CA GLY A 147 16.72 -0.10 -13.82
C GLY A 147 16.89 -1.24 -12.80
N PRO A 148 16.20 -1.18 -11.66
CA PRO A 148 16.32 -2.17 -10.59
C PRO A 148 15.83 -3.57 -10.98
N LEU A 149 14.99 -3.68 -12.01
CA LEU A 149 14.39 -4.94 -12.48
C LEU A 149 14.82 -5.28 -13.92
N GLU A 150 15.92 -4.71 -14.42
CA GLU A 150 16.45 -5.04 -15.75
C GLU A 150 16.66 -6.56 -15.91
N GLY A 151 16.01 -7.14 -16.92
CA GLY A 151 16.11 -8.56 -17.24
C GLY A 151 15.36 -9.52 -16.31
N LEU A 152 14.54 -8.98 -15.40
CA LEU A 152 13.70 -9.77 -14.50
C LEU A 152 12.26 -9.87 -15.03
N ASN A 153 11.57 -10.93 -14.64
CA ASN A 153 10.14 -11.16 -14.90
C ASN A 153 9.44 -11.44 -13.58
N SER A 154 8.11 -11.25 -13.52
CA SER A 154 7.34 -11.68 -12.34
C SER A 154 7.57 -13.17 -12.10
N SER A 155 7.66 -13.56 -10.83
CA SER A 155 7.77 -14.96 -10.44
C SER A 155 6.46 -15.72 -10.73
N GLY A 156 6.56 -17.04 -10.81
CA GLY A 156 5.40 -17.93 -10.84
C GLY A 156 5.21 -18.65 -9.50
N PRO A 157 3.98 -19.07 -9.16
CA PRO A 157 2.77 -18.96 -9.94
C PRO A 157 2.12 -17.58 -9.82
N THR A 158 1.41 -17.15 -10.87
CA THR A 158 0.61 -15.92 -10.80
C THR A 158 -0.55 -16.09 -9.83
N GLU A 159 -0.58 -15.25 -8.79
CA GLU A 159 -1.76 -15.09 -7.95
C GLU A 159 -2.87 -14.36 -8.71
N THR A 160 -4.07 -14.91 -8.65
CA THR A 160 -5.26 -14.36 -9.32
C THR A 160 -6.16 -13.57 -8.38
N ASN A 161 -6.01 -13.74 -7.07
CA ASN A 161 -6.82 -13.10 -6.06
C ASN A 161 -5.96 -12.59 -4.90
N PRO A 162 -5.38 -11.38 -5.02
CA PRO A 162 -4.64 -10.77 -3.91
C PRO A 162 -5.54 -10.49 -2.69
N ASN A 163 -6.86 -10.46 -2.86
CA ASN A 163 -7.81 -10.29 -1.75
C ASN A 163 -7.99 -11.55 -0.89
N ASP A 164 -7.36 -12.68 -1.23
CA ASP A 164 -7.22 -13.80 -0.29
C ASP A 164 -6.21 -13.47 0.83
N ASN A 165 -5.52 -12.33 0.73
CA ASN A 165 -4.62 -11.78 1.73
C ASN A 165 -3.58 -12.80 2.21
N VAL A 166 -3.11 -13.61 1.27
CA VAL A 166 -1.97 -14.48 1.50
C VAL A 166 -0.74 -13.58 1.48
N ASP A 167 0.10 -13.72 2.50
CA ASP A 167 1.34 -12.99 2.65
C ASP A 167 2.52 -13.85 2.16
N LEU A 168 3.65 -13.21 1.85
CA LEU A 168 4.88 -13.83 1.37
C LEU A 168 4.73 -14.55 0.04
N ASN A 169 3.79 -14.14 -0.80
CA ASN A 169 3.60 -14.70 -2.15
C ASN A 169 3.49 -13.62 -3.23
N ASP A 170 3.80 -13.99 -4.47
CA ASP A 170 3.81 -13.03 -5.57
C ASP A 170 2.39 -12.68 -6.00
N ASN A 171 2.06 -11.39 -5.99
CA ASN A 171 0.79 -10.88 -6.48
C ASN A 171 0.89 -10.21 -7.85
N GLY A 172 2.07 -10.26 -8.48
CA GLY A 172 2.29 -9.77 -9.83
C GLY A 172 1.59 -10.63 -10.90
N LEU A 173 0.80 -9.98 -11.76
CA LEU A 173 0.30 -10.61 -12.97
C LEU A 173 1.42 -10.71 -14.00
N ASN A 174 1.75 -11.95 -14.35
CA ASN A 174 2.77 -12.24 -15.35
C ASN A 174 2.52 -11.49 -16.67
N ASN A 175 3.55 -10.78 -17.14
CA ASN A 175 3.54 -10.03 -18.38
C ASN A 175 4.75 -10.43 -19.23
N ALA A 176 4.53 -10.76 -20.50
CA ALA A 176 5.60 -11.14 -21.41
C ALA A 176 6.45 -9.94 -21.88
N THR A 177 6.00 -8.71 -21.64
CA THR A 177 6.68 -7.45 -21.99
C THR A 177 6.56 -6.44 -20.85
N PRO A 178 7.18 -6.70 -19.68
CA PRO A 178 7.09 -5.82 -18.52
C PRO A 178 7.70 -4.43 -18.78
N GLU A 179 8.62 -4.31 -19.75
CA GLU A 179 9.21 -3.05 -20.20
C GLU A 179 8.26 -2.12 -20.95
N ILE A 180 7.04 -2.58 -21.28
CA ILE A 180 6.01 -1.79 -21.97
C ILE A 180 4.86 -1.43 -21.04
N ASN A 181 4.41 -2.39 -20.21
CA ASN A 181 3.18 -2.24 -19.43
C ASN A 181 3.38 -2.49 -17.92
N GLY A 182 4.61 -2.71 -17.47
CA GLY A 182 4.91 -3.05 -16.09
C GLY A 182 4.35 -4.41 -15.67
N ILE A 183 4.34 -4.62 -14.35
CA ILE A 183 3.71 -5.76 -13.68
C ILE A 183 2.72 -5.20 -12.67
N CYS A 184 1.45 -5.58 -12.80
CA CYS A 184 0.38 -5.10 -11.91
C CYS A 184 -0.22 -6.26 -11.14
N SER A 185 -0.74 -5.99 -9.95
CA SER A 185 -1.63 -6.91 -9.26
C SER A 185 -3.03 -6.98 -9.92
N ASN A 186 -3.84 -7.96 -9.53
CA ASN A 186 -5.29 -7.79 -9.59
C ASN A 186 -5.77 -6.80 -8.52
N ALA A 187 -7.06 -6.45 -8.54
CA ALA A 187 -7.63 -5.55 -7.54
C ALA A 187 -7.63 -6.19 -6.14
N ILE A 188 -7.18 -5.42 -5.15
CA ILE A 188 -7.29 -5.73 -3.72
C ILE A 188 -8.29 -4.75 -3.08
N THR A 189 -9.18 -5.26 -2.23
CA THR A 189 -10.21 -4.44 -1.56
C THR A 189 -9.73 -4.11 -0.16
N LEU A 190 -9.69 -2.82 0.15
CA LEU A 190 -9.49 -2.32 1.50
C LEU A 190 -10.84 -2.04 2.16
N VAL A 191 -11.09 -2.66 3.31
CA VAL A 191 -12.29 -2.54 4.14
C VAL A 191 -11.90 -2.19 5.58
N TYR A 192 -12.59 -1.20 6.17
CA TYR A 192 -12.27 -0.79 7.53
C TYR A 192 -12.38 -1.92 8.54
N PHE A 193 -11.33 -2.07 9.35
CA PHE A 193 -11.23 -3.02 10.47
C PHE A 193 -11.33 -4.50 10.06
N GLU A 194 -11.18 -4.80 8.78
CA GLU A 194 -11.28 -6.15 8.22
C GLU A 194 -10.00 -6.59 7.49
N GLU A 195 -8.97 -5.75 7.46
CA GLU A 195 -7.67 -6.14 6.92
C GLU A 195 -6.98 -7.21 7.80
N PRO A 196 -6.01 -7.96 7.23
CA PRO A 196 -5.21 -8.91 7.99
C PRO A 196 -4.61 -8.26 9.24
N ILE A 197 -4.43 -9.08 10.28
CA ILE A 197 -3.84 -8.62 11.54
C ILE A 197 -2.60 -9.44 11.86
N ASN A 198 -1.61 -8.81 12.47
CA ASN A 198 -0.33 -9.41 12.87
C ASN A 198 0.46 -10.04 11.71
N GLU A 199 0.54 -9.35 10.57
CA GLU A 199 1.49 -9.70 9.51
C GLU A 199 2.93 -9.63 10.06
N PRO A 200 3.81 -10.57 9.68
CA PRO A 200 5.14 -10.72 10.27
C PRO A 200 6.06 -9.50 10.09
N ASP A 201 5.77 -8.65 9.12
CA ASP A 201 6.46 -7.39 8.81
C ASP A 201 5.62 -6.14 9.09
N SER A 202 4.43 -6.30 9.69
CA SER A 202 3.69 -5.19 10.29
C SER A 202 4.60 -4.46 11.30
N GLY A 203 5.00 -3.24 10.94
CA GLY A 203 5.90 -2.40 11.74
C GLY A 203 7.33 -2.18 11.19
N LEU A 204 7.73 -2.84 10.10
CA LEU A 204 9.05 -2.54 9.48
C LEU A 204 9.08 -1.16 8.81
N LEU A 205 8.05 -0.82 8.04
CA LEU A 205 7.80 0.54 7.55
C LEU A 205 6.76 1.30 8.41
N GLY A 206 6.10 0.58 9.33
CA GLY A 206 4.86 1.04 9.95
C GLY A 206 3.67 0.94 8.99
N SER A 207 2.51 1.37 9.47
CA SER A 207 1.21 1.33 8.76
C SER A 207 0.82 2.72 8.21
N GLY A 208 1.75 3.67 8.12
CA GLY A 208 1.44 5.03 7.65
C GLY A 208 0.39 5.77 8.49
N GLY A 209 0.20 5.38 9.76
CA GLY A 209 -0.84 5.93 10.63
C GLY A 209 -2.15 5.14 10.65
N ALA A 210 -2.33 4.15 9.76
CA ALA A 210 -3.43 3.19 9.86
C ALA A 210 -3.26 2.28 11.09
N THR A 211 -4.36 1.74 11.61
CA THR A 211 -4.29 0.63 12.57
C THR A 211 -3.95 -0.67 11.84
N ASP A 212 -3.52 -1.70 12.58
CA ASP A 212 -3.18 -3.02 12.01
C ASP A 212 -4.33 -3.57 11.17
N ASP A 213 -5.56 -3.54 11.71
CA ASP A 213 -6.80 -3.94 11.04
C ASP A 213 -7.29 -2.99 9.93
N ASN A 214 -6.55 -1.93 9.63
CA ASN A 214 -6.75 -1.03 8.48
C ASN A 214 -5.54 -1.00 7.54
N SER A 215 -4.55 -1.85 7.77
CA SER A 215 -3.34 -1.95 6.98
C SER A 215 -3.28 -3.33 6.36
N ASN A 216 -3.13 -3.40 5.04
CA ASN A 216 -2.92 -4.67 4.36
C ASN A 216 -1.45 -4.77 3.94
N ILE A 217 -0.69 -5.60 4.66
CA ILE A 217 0.75 -5.83 4.42
C ILE A 217 0.94 -7.21 3.76
N THR A 218 0.10 -7.55 2.76
CA THR A 218 0.15 -8.86 2.09
C THR A 218 0.35 -8.77 0.57
N LEU A 219 0.40 -7.56 -0.01
CA LEU A 219 0.56 -7.40 -1.46
C LEU A 219 2.04 -7.29 -1.86
N ASP A 220 2.66 -8.40 -2.20
CA ASP A 220 4.06 -8.49 -2.58
C ASP A 220 4.28 -8.70 -4.09
N PHE A 221 5.51 -8.43 -4.56
CA PHE A 221 5.92 -8.69 -5.94
C PHE A 221 7.26 -9.43 -6.02
N GLY A 222 7.20 -10.65 -6.52
CA GLY A 222 8.37 -11.53 -6.69
C GLY A 222 8.92 -11.42 -8.11
N PHE A 223 10.24 -11.38 -8.22
CA PHE A 223 10.90 -11.28 -9.51
C PHE A 223 12.00 -12.33 -9.65
N VAL A 224 12.07 -12.96 -10.81
CA VAL A 224 13.12 -13.92 -11.15
C VAL A 224 13.83 -13.50 -12.43
N ALA A 225 15.10 -13.83 -12.55
CA ALA A 225 15.82 -13.66 -13.81
C ALA A 225 15.14 -14.48 -14.90
N GLY A 226 14.90 -13.87 -16.07
CA GLY A 226 14.44 -14.63 -17.23
C GLY A 226 15.37 -15.82 -17.49
N PRO A 227 14.86 -16.94 -18.05
CA PRO A 227 15.71 -18.08 -18.36
C PRO A 227 16.92 -17.56 -19.13
N LEU A 228 18.13 -17.82 -18.59
CA LEU A 228 19.36 -17.41 -19.23
C LEU A 228 19.24 -17.87 -20.67
N GLY A 229 19.20 -16.92 -21.60
CA GLY A 229 19.41 -17.21 -23.00
C GLY A 229 20.79 -17.84 -23.07
N LEU A 230 20.86 -19.15 -23.00
CA LEU A 230 21.89 -19.86 -23.71
C LEU A 230 21.61 -19.47 -25.15
N GLU A 231 22.28 -18.42 -25.62
CA GLU A 231 22.68 -18.41 -27.01
C GLU A 231 23.37 -19.75 -27.19
N GLU A 232 22.62 -20.74 -27.68
CA GLU A 232 23.19 -21.87 -28.37
C GLU A 232 23.99 -21.20 -29.48
N SER A 233 25.29 -20.99 -29.23
CA SER A 233 26.22 -20.58 -30.25
C SER A 233 25.97 -21.58 -31.36
N GLU A 234 25.39 -21.13 -32.48
CA GLU A 234 25.23 -22.00 -33.64
C GLU A 234 26.58 -22.66 -33.85
N GLU A 235 26.63 -23.97 -33.64
CA GLU A 235 27.82 -24.77 -33.88
C GLU A 235 28.41 -24.31 -35.21
N PRO A 236 29.69 -23.87 -35.26
CA PRO A 236 30.24 -23.40 -36.52
C PRO A 236 30.08 -24.53 -37.53
N ASP A 237 29.41 -24.22 -38.64
CA ASP A 237 29.21 -25.12 -39.78
C ASP A 237 30.43 -26.04 -39.93
N SER A 238 30.13 -27.34 -39.98
CA SER A 238 31.01 -28.51 -40.12
C SER A 238 32.01 -28.48 -41.30
N SER A 239 32.36 -27.31 -41.81
CA SER A 239 33.30 -27.06 -42.90
C SER A 239 34.67 -26.51 -42.47
N PHE A 240 35.01 -26.51 -41.17
CA PHE A 240 36.37 -26.20 -40.71
C PHE A 240 37.18 -27.45 -40.30
N ASN A 241 38.02 -27.93 -41.23
CA ASN A 241 39.04 -28.95 -40.99
C ASN A 241 40.05 -28.48 -39.93
N PHE A 242 39.94 -28.96 -38.69
CA PHE A 242 41.02 -28.85 -37.71
C PHE A 242 42.14 -29.83 -38.08
N LYS A 243 43.15 -29.36 -38.83
CA LYS A 243 44.43 -30.07 -38.95
C LYS A 243 45.12 -30.06 -37.59
N PHE A 244 45.05 -31.17 -36.89
CA PHE A 244 45.82 -31.42 -35.68
C PHE A 244 47.32 -31.43 -36.05
N PHE A 245 48.04 -30.35 -35.76
CA PHE A 245 49.51 -30.36 -35.73
C PHE A 245 49.94 -30.83 -34.34
N MET A 246 50.31 -32.10 -34.21
CA MET A 246 51.07 -32.54 -33.03
C MET A 246 52.49 -31.97 -33.13
N PRO A 247 53.03 -31.34 -32.07
CA PRO A 247 54.47 -31.17 -31.98
C PRO A 247 55.08 -32.50 -31.50
N PHE A 248 55.95 -33.05 -32.34
CA PHE A 248 56.97 -34.01 -31.92
C PHE A 248 57.77 -33.43 -30.75
N LEU A 249 57.81 -34.13 -29.61
CA LEU A 249 58.95 -34.04 -28.69
C LEU A 249 59.64 -35.40 -28.63
N SER A 250 60.92 -35.39 -28.98
CA SER A 250 61.85 -36.51 -29.04
C SER A 250 62.55 -36.71 -27.69
N GLN A 251 62.62 -37.97 -27.26
CA GLN A 251 63.64 -38.68 -26.44
C GLN A 251 64.18 -38.05 -25.14
N GLU A 252 64.14 -38.82 -24.04
CA GLU A 252 65.09 -39.90 -23.70
C GLU A 252 64.37 -41.10 -23.08
#